data_AF-A0A5M8NRY8-F1
#
_entry.id   AF-A0A5M8NRY8-F1
#
_cell.length_a   1.000
_cell.length_b   1.000
_cell.length_c   1.000
_cell.angle_alpha   90.00
_cell.angle_beta   90.00
_cell.angle_gamma   90.00
#
_symmetry.space_group_name_H-M   'P 1'
#
loop_
_entity.id
_entity.type
_entity.pdbx_description
1 polymer ?
#
loop_
_entity_poly.entity_id
_entity_poly.type
_entity_poly.pdbx_seq_one_letter_code
_entity_poly.pdbx_strand_id
1 'polypeptide(L)'
;MDENKLKEESPKVLLTQGEDGKLKAIAGEGADGKLKTVDPTKENADNFLKIDTHSNALENFFKKFSEQFKNPSHTGIYAVSVQAVDKMAAFIEKIVKIDAGDKVLDPYRVTPQGKMQEPSQGKYQALDLNKLDWKEADKLGLSGESLQDALKAMSYGHKSPGLLEVRMEIDGKELQAKARLSLEQQPDGSIKIQTHPYQEKPDFEKPFMGVQFTEAEQEQFQQTGHGGRIFELEMTPGGERVPALVSLDKITNRFEAVPLSQIQIPKVLKGVELSDKQQEGLKSGQGILVENMDKKARPGEESGGKITRIVQYNAVNRNFDFLFTPEQRQQHQQERTAKAEQKTGQDDNKPLKSRKVGEVWVRPIQGGIELTREQFKDLCNNKPVWVEGMQRPQPKQEGAKQTEAIDQKGQKYNAWV
;
A
#
# COMPACT_ATOMS: atom_id res chain seq x y z
N MET A 1 -6.69 42.28 9.72
CA MET A 1 -5.40 42.51 9.03
C MET A 1 -5.06 41.22 8.34
N ASP A 2 -5.20 41.22 7.01
CA ASP A 2 -4.84 40.10 6.15
C ASP A 2 -3.31 39.93 6.13
N GLU A 3 -2.80 38.95 6.87
CA GLU A 3 -1.48 38.39 6.56
C GLU A 3 -1.67 37.31 5.49
N ASN A 4 -1.78 37.76 4.24
CA ASN A 4 -1.52 36.92 3.08
C ASN A 4 0.00 36.62 3.05
N LYS A 5 0.47 35.79 3.99
CA LYS A 5 1.76 35.10 3.85
C LYS A 5 1.56 34.09 2.73
N LEU A 6 1.92 34.51 1.52
CA LEU A 6 2.34 33.58 0.47
C LEU A 6 3.37 32.65 1.13
N LYS A 7 2.94 31.45 1.53
CA LYS A 7 3.86 30.38 1.93
C LYS A 7 4.75 30.19 0.70
N GLU A 8 6.04 30.48 0.79
CA GLU A 8 7.01 30.16 -0.27
C GLU A 8 6.84 28.68 -0.60
N GLU A 9 6.22 28.39 -1.74
CA GLU A 9 6.15 27.01 -2.22
C GLU A 9 7.57 26.57 -2.56
N SER A 10 7.95 25.38 -2.09
CA SER A 10 9.21 24.79 -2.47
C SER A 10 9.27 24.61 -4.00
N PRO A 11 10.44 24.85 -4.63
CA PRO A 11 10.59 24.69 -6.07
C PRO A 11 10.16 23.29 -6.49
N LYS A 12 9.58 23.19 -7.69
CA LYS A 12 9.16 21.91 -8.28
C LYS A 12 10.18 21.43 -9.31
N VAL A 13 10.19 20.13 -9.54
CA VAL A 13 10.92 19.46 -10.62
C VAL A 13 9.91 18.88 -11.59
N LEU A 14 10.20 19.02 -12.87
CA LEU A 14 9.40 18.41 -13.93
C LEU A 14 9.89 16.99 -14.21
N LEU A 15 8.95 16.06 -14.21
CA LEU A 15 9.15 14.67 -14.61
C LEU A 15 8.47 14.41 -15.95
N THR A 16 9.10 13.59 -16.78
CA THR A 16 8.56 13.08 -18.04
C THR A 16 8.88 11.60 -18.19
N GLN A 17 8.11 10.89 -19.01
CA GLN A 17 8.46 9.53 -19.40
C GLN A 17 9.63 9.57 -20.40
N GLY A 18 10.69 8.81 -20.12
CA GLY A 18 11.81 8.59 -21.03
C GLY A 18 11.49 7.54 -22.09
N GLU A 19 12.38 7.38 -23.07
CA GLU A 19 12.27 6.36 -24.13
C GLU A 19 12.26 4.93 -23.57
N ASP A 20 12.89 4.71 -22.41
CA ASP A 20 12.88 3.45 -21.66
C ASP A 20 11.56 3.18 -20.92
N GLY A 21 10.58 4.09 -21.04
CA GLY A 21 9.30 4.02 -20.38
C GLY A 21 9.34 4.37 -18.87
N LYS A 22 10.51 4.71 -18.31
CA LYS A 22 10.67 5.12 -16.91
C LYS A 22 10.46 6.62 -16.75
N LEU A 23 10.13 7.04 -15.53
CA LEU A 23 10.05 8.47 -15.22
C LEU A 23 11.47 9.03 -15.07
N LYS A 24 11.72 10.17 -15.73
CA LYS A 24 12.99 10.91 -15.71
C LYS A 24 12.75 12.34 -15.28
N ALA A 25 13.73 12.94 -14.60
CA ALA A 25 13.72 14.36 -14.29
C ALA A 25 14.24 15.17 -15.48
N ILE A 26 13.56 16.25 -15.82
CA ILE A 26 14.00 17.17 -16.87
C ILE A 26 15.16 18.01 -16.33
N ALA A 27 16.25 18.09 -17.09
CA ALA A 27 17.45 18.87 -16.80
C ALA A 27 17.57 20.14 -17.64
N GLY A 28 16.74 20.29 -18.67
CA GLY A 28 16.70 21.47 -19.54
C GLY A 28 16.66 21.10 -21.02
N GLU A 29 17.27 21.95 -21.85
CA GLU A 29 17.40 21.74 -23.29
C GLU A 29 18.67 20.92 -23.62
N GLY A 30 18.53 19.95 -24.52
CA GLY A 30 19.62 19.19 -25.13
C GLY A 30 20.18 19.88 -26.38
N ALA A 31 21.37 19.45 -26.80
CA ALA A 31 22.07 20.04 -27.95
C ALA A 31 21.32 19.88 -29.30
N ASP A 32 20.37 18.96 -29.36
CA ASP A 32 19.51 18.64 -30.51
C ASP A 32 18.15 19.36 -30.46
N GLY A 33 17.95 20.28 -29.52
CA GLY A 33 16.67 20.94 -29.29
C GLY A 33 15.62 20.06 -28.59
N LYS A 34 15.97 18.82 -28.19
CA LYS A 34 15.10 17.95 -27.39
C LYS A 34 15.26 18.20 -25.90
N LEU A 35 14.38 17.62 -25.09
CA LEU A 35 14.52 17.64 -23.64
C LEU A 35 15.74 16.83 -23.22
N LYS A 36 16.63 17.46 -22.43
CA LYS A 36 17.65 16.73 -21.68
C LYS A 36 17.02 16.20 -20.41
N THR A 37 17.18 14.91 -20.14
CA THR A 37 16.64 14.25 -18.94
C THR A 37 17.73 13.49 -18.19
N VAL A 38 17.56 13.33 -16.88
CA VAL A 38 18.43 12.55 -15.97
C VAL A 38 17.59 11.63 -15.09
N ASP A 39 18.21 10.64 -14.45
CA ASP A 39 17.50 9.79 -13.50
C ASP A 39 17.01 10.62 -12.30
N PRO A 40 15.78 10.40 -11.82
CA PRO A 40 15.15 11.21 -10.78
C PRO A 40 15.66 10.78 -9.38
N THR A 41 16.97 10.87 -9.15
CA THR A 41 17.61 10.44 -7.90
C THR A 41 18.26 11.60 -7.16
N LYS A 42 18.55 11.42 -5.87
CA LYS A 42 19.16 12.46 -5.03
C LYS A 42 20.54 12.88 -5.57
N GLU A 43 21.28 11.95 -6.17
CA GLU A 43 22.62 12.20 -6.75
C GLU A 43 22.56 13.14 -7.96
N ASN A 44 21.43 13.17 -8.68
CA ASN A 44 21.23 14.02 -9.86
C ASN A 44 20.54 15.35 -9.53
N ALA A 45 20.30 15.66 -8.26
CA ALA A 45 19.45 16.78 -7.85
C ALA A 45 19.92 18.16 -8.32
N ASP A 46 21.23 18.33 -8.53
CA ASP A 46 21.81 19.57 -9.05
C ASP A 46 21.59 19.76 -10.55
N ASN A 47 21.32 18.67 -11.27
CA ASN A 47 21.02 18.70 -12.71
C ASN A 47 19.54 18.98 -13.00
N PHE A 48 18.67 18.96 -11.99
CA PHE A 48 17.23 19.13 -12.21
C PHE A 48 16.89 20.55 -12.64
N LEU A 49 16.02 20.66 -13.64
CA LEU A 49 15.33 21.90 -13.94
C LEU A 49 14.32 22.20 -12.82
N LYS A 50 14.72 23.11 -11.93
CA LYS A 50 13.89 23.61 -10.83
C LYS A 50 13.05 24.76 -11.33
N ILE A 51 11.74 24.69 -11.10
CA ILE A 51 10.79 25.72 -11.52
C ILE A 51 10.06 26.30 -10.31
N ASP A 52 9.76 27.59 -10.42
CA ASP A 52 8.81 28.29 -9.56
C ASP A 52 7.44 28.30 -10.26
N THR A 53 6.44 27.74 -9.59
CA THR A 53 5.05 27.59 -10.07
C THR A 53 4.29 28.91 -10.17
N HIS A 54 4.82 30.01 -9.64
CA HIS A 54 4.23 31.35 -9.72
C HIS A 54 4.84 32.22 -10.83
N SER A 55 5.88 31.72 -11.50
CA SER A 55 6.59 32.44 -12.56
C SER A 55 6.12 32.01 -13.96
N ASN A 56 6.39 32.84 -14.97
CA ASN A 56 6.18 32.50 -16.38
C ASN A 56 7.15 31.39 -16.88
N ALA A 57 7.92 30.75 -15.99
CA ALA A 57 8.89 29.71 -16.35
C ALA A 57 8.25 28.51 -17.07
N LEU A 58 7.08 28.06 -16.59
CA LEU A 58 6.35 26.96 -17.22
C LEU A 58 5.83 27.34 -18.62
N GLU A 59 5.26 28.53 -18.77
CA GLU A 59 4.78 29.00 -20.08
C GLU A 59 5.93 29.10 -21.08
N ASN A 60 7.08 29.66 -20.67
CA ASN A 60 8.27 29.76 -21.51
C ASN A 60 8.85 28.39 -21.85
N PHE A 61 8.84 27.44 -20.91
CA PHE A 61 9.23 26.06 -21.15
C PHE A 61 8.34 25.43 -22.25
N PHE A 62 7.01 25.49 -22.14
CA PHE A 62 6.13 24.88 -23.15
C PHE A 62 6.15 25.60 -24.50
N LYS A 63 6.38 26.92 -24.55
CA LYS A 63 6.61 27.64 -25.80
C LYS A 63 7.85 27.11 -26.54
N LYS A 64 8.91 26.79 -25.80
CA LYS A 64 10.17 26.30 -26.36
C LYS A 64 10.06 24.85 -26.85
N PHE A 65 9.29 24.01 -26.16
CA PHE A 65 9.15 22.58 -26.45
C PHE A 65 7.79 22.21 -27.06
N SER A 66 7.09 23.17 -27.68
CA SER A 66 5.71 23.00 -28.15
C SER A 66 5.55 21.86 -29.18
N GLU A 67 6.59 21.58 -29.95
CA GLU A 67 6.58 20.49 -30.93
C GLU A 67 6.55 19.10 -30.31
N GLN A 68 7.12 18.95 -29.10
CA GLN A 68 7.19 17.68 -28.37
C GLN A 68 5.91 17.37 -27.59
N PHE A 69 5.14 18.41 -27.22
CA PHE A 69 3.98 18.30 -26.35
C PHE A 69 2.63 18.48 -27.06
N LYS A 70 2.52 18.08 -28.34
CA LYS A 70 1.32 18.32 -29.18
C LYS A 70 0.03 17.68 -28.61
N ASN A 71 -0.82 18.52 -28.03
CA ASN A 71 -2.23 18.40 -27.59
C ASN A 71 -2.89 17.00 -27.42
N PRO A 72 -2.66 16.34 -26.29
CA PRO A 72 -3.67 15.64 -25.49
C PRO A 72 -4.20 16.56 -24.37
N SER A 73 -5.17 16.10 -23.57
CA SER A 73 -5.65 16.79 -22.35
C SER A 73 -4.58 17.02 -21.25
N HIS A 74 -3.35 16.56 -21.46
CA HIS A 74 -2.17 16.66 -20.59
C HIS A 74 -0.89 16.47 -21.43
N THR A 75 0.24 16.99 -20.95
CA THR A 75 1.51 17.01 -21.71
C THR A 75 2.41 15.79 -21.44
N GLY A 76 1.99 14.86 -20.57
CA GLY A 76 2.87 13.81 -20.04
C GLY A 76 3.92 14.33 -19.05
N ILE A 77 3.85 15.62 -18.68
CA ILE A 77 4.72 16.25 -17.69
C ILE A 77 4.03 16.31 -16.33
N TYR A 78 4.80 15.95 -15.30
CA TYR A 78 4.36 15.98 -13.91
C TYR A 78 5.28 16.87 -13.07
N ALA A 79 4.71 17.80 -12.31
CA ALA A 79 5.43 18.67 -11.40
C ALA A 79 5.38 18.12 -9.96
N VAL A 80 6.55 17.87 -9.39
CA VAL A 80 6.69 17.31 -8.03
C VAL A 80 7.65 18.14 -7.17
N SER A 81 7.49 18.10 -5.86
CA SER A 81 8.43 18.73 -4.92
C SER A 81 9.84 18.16 -5.09
N VAL A 82 10.86 19.03 -5.11
CA VAL A 82 12.28 18.64 -5.22
C VAL A 82 12.67 17.56 -4.21
N GLN A 83 12.14 17.63 -2.98
CA GLN A 83 12.51 16.72 -1.88
C GLN A 83 11.95 15.29 -2.05
N ALA A 84 11.04 15.08 -3.02
CA ALA A 84 10.29 13.85 -3.18
C ALA A 84 10.45 13.22 -4.57
N VAL A 85 11.38 13.72 -5.38
CA VAL A 85 11.54 13.35 -6.79
C VAL A 85 11.71 11.84 -6.97
N ASP A 86 12.56 11.21 -6.15
CA ASP A 86 12.82 9.76 -6.15
C ASP A 86 11.55 8.94 -5.84
N LYS A 87 10.79 9.37 -4.83
CA LYS A 87 9.59 8.65 -4.37
C LYS A 87 8.42 8.82 -5.32
N MET A 88 8.22 10.06 -5.77
CA MET A 88 7.12 10.43 -6.66
C MET A 88 7.35 9.88 -8.07
N ALA A 89 8.60 9.78 -8.55
CA ALA A 89 8.89 9.14 -9.83
C ALA A 89 8.42 7.68 -9.86
N ALA A 90 8.76 6.88 -8.85
CA ALA A 90 8.32 5.47 -8.74
C ALA A 90 6.79 5.35 -8.66
N PHE A 91 6.16 6.22 -7.87
CA PHE A 91 4.71 6.26 -7.74
C PHE A 91 4.01 6.60 -9.07
N ILE A 92 4.41 7.70 -9.72
CA ILE A 92 3.82 8.16 -10.98
C ILE A 92 4.06 7.14 -12.08
N GLU A 93 5.28 6.60 -12.21
CA GLU A 93 5.63 5.56 -13.18
C GLU A 93 4.67 4.38 -13.11
N LYS A 94 4.43 3.88 -11.89
CA LYS A 94 3.53 2.76 -11.69
C LYS A 94 2.09 3.09 -12.10
N ILE A 95 1.57 4.25 -11.70
CA ILE A 95 0.20 4.65 -12.06
C ILE A 95 0.07 4.81 -13.57
N VAL A 96 1.02 5.48 -14.23
CA VAL A 96 1.02 5.67 -15.69
C VAL A 96 1.02 4.35 -16.46
N LYS A 97 1.78 3.34 -16.00
CA LYS A 97 1.78 1.99 -16.59
C LYS A 97 0.43 1.27 -16.48
N ILE A 98 -0.37 1.59 -15.46
CA ILE A 98 -1.68 0.96 -15.22
C ILE A 98 -2.78 1.74 -15.94
N ASP A 99 -2.84 3.06 -15.68
CA ASP A 99 -3.81 4.00 -16.21
C ASP A 99 -3.22 5.41 -16.16
N ALA A 100 -2.71 5.87 -17.30
CA ALA A 100 -2.18 7.23 -17.48
C ALA A 100 -3.26 8.32 -17.29
N GLY A 101 -4.55 7.97 -17.29
CA GLY A 101 -5.70 8.84 -17.06
C GLY A 101 -6.17 8.91 -15.61
N ASP A 102 -5.57 8.15 -14.68
CA ASP A 102 -6.01 8.10 -13.28
C ASP A 102 -5.99 9.49 -12.62
N LYS A 103 -7.06 9.81 -11.89
CA LYS A 103 -7.23 11.12 -11.23
C LYS A 103 -6.26 11.36 -10.09
N VAL A 104 -5.61 10.30 -9.57
CA VAL A 104 -4.57 10.45 -8.55
C VAL A 104 -3.37 11.25 -9.09
N LEU A 105 -3.21 11.32 -10.41
CA LEU A 105 -2.15 12.09 -11.06
C LEU A 105 -2.49 13.57 -11.26
N ASP A 106 -3.78 13.95 -11.17
CA ASP A 106 -4.25 15.32 -11.47
C ASP A 106 -3.46 16.41 -10.73
N PRO A 107 -3.15 16.29 -9.41
CA PRO A 107 -2.40 17.32 -8.69
C PRO A 107 -0.98 17.57 -9.23
N TYR A 108 -0.43 16.64 -10.01
CA TYR A 108 0.92 16.73 -10.56
C TYR A 108 0.92 17.09 -12.04
N ARG A 109 -0.17 16.88 -12.78
CA ARG A 109 -0.22 17.10 -14.23
C ARG A 109 -0.04 18.57 -14.59
N VAL A 110 0.82 18.81 -15.58
CA VAL A 110 1.01 20.14 -16.15
C VAL A 110 0.28 20.28 -17.48
N THR A 111 -0.55 21.30 -17.59
CA THR A 111 -1.31 21.64 -18.80
C THR A 111 -0.42 22.27 -19.88
N PRO A 112 -0.83 22.24 -21.16
CA PRO A 112 -0.11 22.93 -22.23
C PRO A 112 0.07 24.44 -22.01
N GLN A 113 -0.81 25.06 -21.21
CA GLN A 113 -0.72 26.47 -20.84
C GLN A 113 0.29 26.75 -19.72
N GLY A 114 1.06 25.73 -19.29
CA GLY A 114 2.03 25.88 -18.22
C GLY A 114 1.41 26.03 -16.83
N LYS A 115 0.16 25.59 -16.65
CA LYS A 115 -0.51 25.58 -15.34
C LYS A 115 -0.55 24.16 -14.77
N MET A 116 -0.31 24.02 -13.48
CA MET A 116 -0.66 22.78 -12.78
C MET A 116 -2.18 22.64 -12.77
N GLN A 117 -2.70 21.43 -12.95
CA GLN A 117 -4.14 21.22 -12.83
C GLN A 117 -4.55 21.43 -11.38
N GLU A 118 -5.48 22.36 -11.15
CA GLU A 118 -6.16 22.41 -9.87
C GLU A 118 -7.00 21.13 -9.72
N PRO A 119 -7.02 20.53 -8.53
CA PRO A 119 -7.78 19.31 -8.33
C PRO A 119 -9.27 19.59 -8.60
N SER A 120 -9.87 18.80 -9.49
CA SER A 120 -11.21 19.05 -10.04
C SER A 120 -12.29 19.15 -8.96
N GLN A 121 -13.17 20.16 -8.98
CA GLN A 121 -14.27 20.28 -8.02
C GLN A 121 -15.15 19.01 -7.99
N GLY A 122 -15.18 18.31 -6.85
CA GLY A 122 -15.88 17.04 -6.70
C GLY A 122 -15.70 16.43 -5.30
N LYS A 123 -16.54 15.45 -4.93
CA LYS A 123 -16.65 14.94 -3.54
C LYS A 123 -15.45 14.10 -3.04
N TYR A 124 -14.54 13.66 -3.92
CA TYR A 124 -13.37 12.86 -3.55
C TYR A 124 -12.17 13.24 -4.43
N GLN A 125 -11.25 14.01 -3.88
CA GLN A 125 -9.97 14.37 -4.52
C GLN A 125 -8.84 13.63 -3.80
N ALA A 126 -7.84 13.16 -4.56
CA ALA A 126 -6.61 12.65 -3.97
C ALA A 126 -5.87 13.79 -3.26
N LEU A 127 -5.31 13.50 -2.10
CA LEU A 127 -4.41 14.40 -1.40
C LEU A 127 -3.19 14.72 -2.27
N ASP A 128 -2.84 16.00 -2.34
CA ASP A 128 -1.64 16.47 -3.04
C ASP A 128 -0.39 16.16 -2.22
N LEU A 129 0.34 15.11 -2.61
CA LEU A 129 1.54 14.66 -1.91
C LEU A 129 2.71 15.63 -2.04
N ASN A 130 2.60 16.71 -2.84
CA ASN A 130 3.55 17.82 -2.75
C ASN A 130 3.49 18.54 -1.40
N LYS A 131 2.38 18.39 -0.65
CA LYS A 131 2.18 18.94 0.70
C LYS A 131 2.56 17.96 1.81
N LEU A 132 3.03 16.75 1.45
CA LEU A 132 3.52 15.77 2.41
C LEU A 132 4.89 16.17 2.96
N ASP A 133 5.07 16.01 4.27
CA ASP A 133 6.39 16.11 4.89
C ASP A 133 7.24 14.87 4.56
N TRP A 134 7.96 14.95 3.45
CA TRP A 134 8.83 13.87 2.97
C TRP A 134 10.09 13.70 3.82
N LYS A 135 10.47 14.69 4.64
CA LYS A 135 11.59 14.53 5.59
C LYS A 135 11.20 13.58 6.71
N GLU A 136 9.96 13.67 7.22
CA GLU A 136 9.44 12.70 8.17
C GLU A 136 9.29 11.30 7.53
N ALA A 137 8.89 11.22 6.27
CA ALA A 137 8.88 9.94 5.55
C ALA A 137 10.28 9.31 5.43
N ASP A 138 11.31 10.11 5.17
CA ASP A 138 12.72 9.66 5.12
C ASP A 138 13.18 9.16 6.50
N LYS A 139 12.79 9.82 7.60
CA LYS A 139 13.08 9.35 8.98
C LYS A 139 12.45 7.99 9.28
N LEU A 140 11.31 7.69 8.67
CA LEU A 140 10.67 6.37 8.75
C LEU A 140 11.34 5.32 7.84
N GLY A 141 12.40 5.67 7.11
CA GLY A 141 13.10 4.75 6.21
C GLY A 141 12.31 4.39 4.95
N LEU A 142 11.37 5.23 4.53
CA LEU A 142 10.47 4.93 3.40
C LEU A 142 11.10 5.37 2.07
N SER A 143 11.14 4.44 1.10
CA SER A 143 11.62 4.70 -0.26
C SER A 143 10.46 4.78 -1.26
N GLY A 144 10.74 5.21 -2.49
CA GLY A 144 9.72 5.22 -3.55
C GLY A 144 9.18 3.84 -3.85
N GLU A 145 10.09 2.86 -3.89
CA GLU A 145 9.75 1.46 -4.14
C GLU A 145 8.93 0.85 -3.01
N SER A 146 9.23 1.16 -1.74
CA SER A 146 8.45 0.62 -0.61
C SER A 146 7.03 1.20 -0.56
N LEU A 147 6.86 2.44 -1.02
CA LEU A 147 5.58 3.16 -0.97
C LEU A 147 4.70 3.01 -2.22
N GLN A 148 5.23 2.58 -3.37
CA GLN A 148 4.53 2.58 -4.66
C GLN A 148 3.18 1.82 -4.65
N ASP A 149 3.05 0.78 -3.83
CA ASP A 149 1.83 -0.01 -3.67
C ASP A 149 0.79 0.63 -2.74
N ALA A 150 1.25 1.51 -1.85
CA ALA A 150 0.43 2.10 -0.80
C ALA A 150 -0.07 3.51 -1.13
N LEU A 151 0.74 4.33 -1.82
CA LEU A 151 0.46 5.76 -2.02
C LEU A 151 -0.87 6.06 -2.71
N LYS A 152 -1.31 5.20 -3.65
CA LYS A 152 -2.62 5.37 -4.27
C LYS A 152 -3.74 5.29 -3.24
N ALA A 153 -3.78 4.24 -2.43
CA ALA A 153 -4.81 4.09 -1.40
C ALA A 153 -4.72 5.22 -0.36
N MET A 154 -3.49 5.54 0.06
CA MET A 154 -3.19 6.57 1.04
C MET A 154 -3.60 7.98 0.61
N SER A 155 -3.36 8.34 -0.66
CA SER A 155 -3.78 9.64 -1.20
C SER A 155 -5.30 9.80 -1.24
N TYR A 156 -6.07 8.71 -1.27
CA TYR A 156 -7.53 8.75 -1.12
C TYR A 156 -8.01 8.64 0.34
N GLY A 157 -7.11 8.79 1.32
CA GLY A 157 -7.44 8.78 2.74
C GLY A 157 -7.56 7.38 3.35
N HIS A 158 -7.20 6.32 2.63
CA HIS A 158 -7.14 4.98 3.19
C HIS A 158 -5.81 4.71 3.89
N LYS A 159 -5.78 3.74 4.80
CA LYS A 159 -4.49 3.16 5.22
C LYS A 159 -3.90 2.32 4.09
N SER A 160 -2.58 2.14 4.13
CA SER A 160 -1.85 1.24 3.24
C SER A 160 -2.55 -0.13 3.21
N PRO A 161 -2.67 -0.77 2.05
CA PRO A 161 -3.40 -2.03 1.91
C PRO A 161 -2.68 -3.22 2.57
N GLY A 162 -1.42 -3.04 2.97
CA GLY A 162 -0.62 -4.01 3.69
C GLY A 162 0.35 -3.33 4.67
N LEU A 163 1.17 -4.17 5.32
CA LEU A 163 2.22 -3.73 6.22
C LEU A 163 3.44 -3.28 5.42
N LEU A 164 4.01 -2.15 5.82
CA LEU A 164 5.29 -1.65 5.35
C LEU A 164 6.31 -1.74 6.49
N GLU A 165 7.56 -1.94 6.13
CA GLU A 165 8.67 -1.80 7.06
C GLU A 165 8.92 -0.32 7.30
N VAL A 166 8.99 0.06 8.58
CA VAL A 166 9.27 1.41 9.05
C VAL A 166 10.39 1.38 10.06
N ARG A 167 11.24 2.39 9.98
CA ARG A 167 12.20 2.73 11.03
C ARG A 167 11.47 3.45 12.15
N MET A 168 11.67 3.01 13.38
CA MET A 168 11.15 3.65 14.57
C MET A 168 12.29 3.87 15.58
N GLU A 169 12.18 4.93 16.36
CA GLU A 169 13.08 5.19 17.48
C GLU A 169 12.30 4.94 18.78
N ILE A 170 12.76 3.98 19.58
CA ILE A 170 12.19 3.66 20.89
C ILE A 170 13.34 3.66 21.90
N ASP A 171 13.23 4.45 22.96
CA ASP A 171 14.25 4.58 24.01
C ASP A 171 15.66 4.90 23.46
N GLY A 172 15.72 5.74 22.42
CA GLY A 172 16.97 6.11 21.74
C GLY A 172 17.60 5.01 20.89
N LYS A 173 16.90 3.88 20.68
CA LYS A 173 17.33 2.79 19.80
C LYS A 173 16.52 2.79 18.52
N GLU A 174 17.22 2.69 17.40
CA GLU A 174 16.61 2.49 16.10
C GLU A 174 16.17 1.03 15.94
N LEU A 175 14.90 0.82 15.63
CA LEU A 175 14.27 -0.48 15.42
C LEU A 175 13.51 -0.48 14.09
N GLN A 176 13.52 -1.62 13.40
CA GLN A 176 12.62 -1.84 12.28
C GLN A 176 11.35 -2.51 12.78
N ALA A 177 10.20 -1.94 12.41
CA ALA A 177 8.89 -2.46 12.73
C ALA A 177 8.03 -2.57 11.47
N LYS A 178 6.97 -3.37 11.55
CA LYS A 178 5.93 -3.41 10.51
C LYS A 178 4.78 -2.53 10.93
N ALA A 179 4.26 -1.72 10.02
CA ALA A 179 3.13 -0.84 10.27
C ALA A 179 2.27 -0.67 9.03
N ARG A 180 0.99 -0.35 9.22
CA ARG A 180 0.24 0.34 8.17
C ARG A 180 0.52 1.83 8.25
N LEU A 181 0.38 2.52 7.13
CA LEU A 181 0.56 3.96 7.03
C LEU A 181 -0.73 4.63 6.53
N SER A 182 -1.08 5.79 7.06
CA SER A 182 -2.10 6.68 6.47
C SER A 182 -1.56 8.09 6.31
N LEU A 183 -2.30 8.90 5.57
CA LEU A 183 -2.04 10.33 5.43
C LEU A 183 -3.07 11.13 6.20
N GLU A 184 -2.60 12.12 6.94
CA GLU A 184 -3.43 13.01 7.72
C GLU A 184 -3.17 14.46 7.34
N GLN A 185 -4.21 15.14 6.87
CA GLN A 185 -4.14 16.57 6.58
C GLN A 185 -4.17 17.37 7.88
N GLN A 186 -3.22 18.28 8.03
CA GLN A 186 -3.09 19.17 9.17
C GLN A 186 -3.91 20.46 8.96
N PRO A 187 -4.24 21.20 10.03
CA PRO A 187 -5.00 22.45 9.93
C PRO A 187 -4.41 23.51 8.99
N ASP A 188 -3.08 23.48 8.81
CA ASP A 188 -2.35 24.42 7.95
C ASP A 188 -2.26 23.98 6.47
N GLY A 189 -2.92 22.87 6.13
CA GLY A 189 -2.96 22.27 4.80
C GLY A 189 -1.82 21.32 4.47
N SER A 190 -0.81 21.18 5.33
CA SER A 190 0.26 20.17 5.18
C SER A 190 -0.29 18.76 5.42
N ILE A 191 0.45 17.74 4.98
CA ILE A 191 0.08 16.33 5.16
C ILE A 191 1.20 15.64 5.93
N LYS A 192 0.82 14.81 6.91
CA LYS A 192 1.75 13.95 7.66
C LYS A 192 1.46 12.48 7.41
N ILE A 193 2.50 11.66 7.55
CA ILE A 193 2.34 10.20 7.63
C ILE A 193 1.99 9.83 9.07
N GLN A 194 0.90 9.09 9.24
CA GLN A 194 0.56 8.47 10.52
C GLN A 194 0.92 6.97 10.47
N THR A 195 1.63 6.51 11.49
CA THR A 195 2.04 5.11 11.63
C THR A 195 1.05 4.33 12.49
N HIS A 196 0.70 3.13 12.02
CA HIS A 196 -0.19 2.19 12.71
C HIS A 196 0.58 0.89 12.93
N PRO A 197 1.34 0.75 14.02
CA PRO A 197 2.20 -0.40 14.24
C PRO A 197 1.42 -1.71 14.28
N TYR A 198 2.02 -2.75 13.72
CA TYR A 198 1.53 -4.12 13.82
C TYR A 198 1.72 -4.66 15.24
N GLN A 199 0.73 -5.41 15.74
CA GLN A 199 0.87 -6.29 16.89
C GLN A 199 0.45 -7.72 16.52
N GLU A 200 0.99 -8.71 17.22
CA GLU A 200 0.81 -10.12 16.88
C GLU A 200 -0.65 -10.60 17.05
N LYS A 201 -1.32 -10.10 18.08
CA LYS A 201 -2.73 -10.38 18.37
C LYS A 201 -3.44 -9.13 18.89
N PRO A 202 -4.77 -9.03 18.78
CA PRO A 202 -5.52 -7.98 19.45
C PRO A 202 -5.33 -8.07 20.97
N ASP A 203 -5.13 -6.92 21.62
CA ASP A 203 -5.01 -6.84 23.08
C ASP A 203 -6.41 -6.74 23.70
N PHE A 204 -6.96 -7.88 24.08
CA PHE A 204 -8.21 -7.97 24.83
C PHE A 204 -7.98 -7.98 26.35
N GLU A 205 -6.73 -8.05 26.80
CA GLU A 205 -6.38 -8.15 28.23
C GLU A 205 -6.47 -6.78 28.91
N LYS A 206 -6.21 -5.70 28.16
CA LYS A 206 -6.28 -4.33 28.66
C LYS A 206 -7.58 -3.63 28.26
N PRO A 207 -8.10 -2.73 29.11
CA PRO A 207 -9.21 -1.85 28.73
C PRO A 207 -8.82 -0.99 27.53
N PHE A 208 -9.67 -0.96 26.52
CA PHE A 208 -9.56 -0.06 25.39
C PHE A 208 -10.33 1.23 25.68
N MET A 209 -9.62 2.35 25.84
CA MET A 209 -10.23 3.66 26.12
C MET A 209 -11.23 3.61 27.29
N GLY A 210 -10.83 3.00 28.40
CA GLY A 210 -11.66 2.87 29.61
C GLY A 210 -12.70 1.75 29.59
N VAL A 211 -12.80 0.97 28.52
CA VAL A 211 -13.75 -0.15 28.41
C VAL A 211 -13.03 -1.49 28.27
N GLN A 212 -13.37 -2.42 29.16
CA GLN A 212 -12.98 -3.82 29.04
C GLN A 212 -14.01 -4.57 28.17
N PHE A 213 -13.55 -5.26 27.13
CA PHE A 213 -14.44 -6.02 26.25
C PHE A 213 -14.86 -7.36 26.88
N THR A 214 -16.15 -7.66 26.80
CA THR A 214 -16.75 -8.95 27.20
C THR A 214 -16.39 -10.06 26.20
N GLU A 215 -16.41 -11.33 26.60
CA GLU A 215 -16.08 -12.47 25.72
C GLU A 215 -16.89 -12.47 24.41
N ALA A 216 -18.20 -12.20 24.49
CA ALA A 216 -19.07 -12.10 23.31
C ALA A 216 -18.63 -10.98 22.34
N GLU A 217 -18.12 -9.86 22.85
CA GLU A 217 -17.58 -8.78 22.02
C GLU A 217 -16.24 -9.16 21.40
N GLN A 218 -15.39 -9.87 22.14
CA GLN A 218 -14.12 -10.37 21.61
C GLN A 218 -14.35 -11.32 20.43
N GLU A 219 -15.29 -12.26 20.57
CA GLU A 219 -15.71 -13.15 19.49
C GLU A 219 -16.26 -12.34 18.30
N GLN A 220 -17.09 -11.33 18.56
CA GLN A 220 -17.65 -10.47 17.52
C GLN A 220 -16.56 -9.72 16.74
N PHE A 221 -15.56 -9.16 17.42
CA PHE A 221 -14.42 -8.51 16.77
C PHE A 221 -13.62 -9.50 15.92
N GLN A 222 -13.42 -10.73 16.38
CA GLN A 222 -12.72 -11.75 15.61
C GLN A 222 -13.52 -12.18 14.36
N GLN A 223 -14.84 -12.33 14.48
CA GLN A 223 -15.70 -12.77 13.39
C GLN A 223 -15.92 -11.68 12.33
N THR A 224 -16.34 -10.49 12.76
CA THR A 224 -16.76 -9.41 11.85
C THR A 224 -15.68 -8.35 11.70
N GLY A 225 -14.92 -8.07 12.76
CA GLY A 225 -14.00 -6.92 12.82
C GLY A 225 -14.62 -5.70 13.50
N HIS A 226 -15.85 -5.79 14.00
CA HIS A 226 -16.59 -4.65 14.52
C HIS A 226 -17.21 -4.97 15.87
N GLY A 227 -17.34 -3.98 16.75
CA GLY A 227 -17.87 -4.21 18.11
C GLY A 227 -19.39 -4.39 18.17
N GLY A 228 -20.12 -4.13 17.07
CA GLY A 228 -21.55 -4.44 16.97
C GLY A 228 -22.51 -3.56 17.77
N ARG A 229 -21.99 -2.61 18.56
CA ARG A 229 -22.76 -1.68 19.40
C ARG A 229 -22.02 -0.35 19.61
N ILE A 230 -22.69 0.57 20.30
CA ILE A 230 -22.09 1.79 20.84
C ILE A 230 -21.32 1.46 22.12
N PHE A 231 -20.12 2.02 22.25
CA PHE A 231 -19.27 1.97 23.44
C PHE A 231 -19.12 3.38 24.03
N GLU A 232 -19.23 3.49 25.34
CA GLU A 232 -18.96 4.73 26.07
C GLU A 232 -17.47 4.80 26.39
N LEU A 233 -16.70 5.50 25.56
CA LEU A 233 -15.24 5.48 25.59
C LEU A 233 -14.66 6.77 26.14
N GLU A 234 -13.58 6.63 26.90
CA GLU A 234 -12.78 7.71 27.42
C GLU A 234 -11.67 8.06 26.41
N MET A 235 -11.92 9.07 25.56
CA MET A 235 -11.02 9.46 24.45
C MET A 235 -9.71 10.08 24.95
N THR A 236 -9.72 10.62 26.16
CA THR A 236 -8.56 11.18 26.84
C THR A 236 -8.56 10.61 28.26
N PRO A 237 -7.45 10.03 28.75
CA PRO A 237 -7.38 9.46 30.09
C PRO A 237 -7.90 10.44 31.17
N GLY A 238 -8.84 9.99 32.00
CA GLY A 238 -9.58 10.77 32.99
C GLY A 238 -10.72 11.65 32.45
N GLY A 239 -10.99 11.63 31.15
CA GLY A 239 -11.94 12.50 30.47
C GLY A 239 -13.41 12.03 30.51
N GLU A 240 -14.29 12.84 29.90
CA GLU A 240 -15.69 12.48 29.71
C GLU A 240 -15.81 11.28 28.75
N ARG A 241 -16.77 10.40 29.05
CA ARG A 241 -17.09 9.28 28.16
C ARG A 241 -17.91 9.76 26.98
N VAL A 242 -17.48 9.36 25.78
CA VAL A 242 -18.10 9.73 24.52
C VAL A 242 -18.62 8.46 23.84
N PRO A 243 -19.87 8.46 23.32
CA PRO A 243 -20.40 7.34 22.58
C PRO A 243 -19.66 7.19 21.24
N ALA A 244 -19.15 5.99 20.98
CA ALA A 244 -18.35 5.68 19.80
C ALA A 244 -18.58 4.26 19.28
N LEU A 245 -18.26 4.06 18.01
CA LEU A 245 -18.17 2.72 17.41
C LEU A 245 -16.71 2.27 17.37
N VAL A 246 -16.49 0.98 17.64
CA VAL A 246 -15.15 0.38 17.67
C VAL A 246 -15.01 -0.67 16.57
N SER A 247 -13.86 -0.72 15.91
CA SER A 247 -13.50 -1.76 14.96
C SER A 247 -12.06 -2.21 15.15
N LEU A 248 -11.79 -3.47 14.79
CA LEU A 248 -10.49 -4.10 14.80
C LEU A 248 -9.87 -4.01 13.39
N ASP A 249 -8.71 -3.35 13.29
CA ASP A 249 -7.90 -3.43 12.09
C ASP A 249 -7.25 -4.82 12.02
N LYS A 250 -7.82 -5.71 11.20
CA LYS A 250 -7.35 -7.11 11.08
C LYS A 250 -5.94 -7.25 10.50
N ILE A 251 -5.35 -6.18 9.97
CA ILE A 251 -3.97 -6.19 9.45
C ILE A 251 -2.98 -5.83 10.54
N THR A 252 -3.30 -4.86 11.39
CA THR A 252 -2.41 -4.42 12.49
C THR A 252 -2.77 -5.05 13.82
N ASN A 253 -3.91 -5.72 13.91
CA ASN A 253 -4.56 -6.23 15.12
C ASN A 253 -4.92 -5.15 16.15
N ARG A 254 -5.01 -3.87 15.78
CA ARG A 254 -5.32 -2.77 16.70
C ARG A 254 -6.79 -2.36 16.65
N PHE A 255 -7.33 -1.95 17.80
CA PHE A 255 -8.66 -1.38 17.89
C PHE A 255 -8.65 0.12 17.57
N GLU A 256 -9.68 0.58 16.89
CA GLU A 256 -9.91 1.98 16.57
C GLU A 256 -11.35 2.38 16.82
N ALA A 257 -11.52 3.63 17.27
CA ALA A 257 -12.81 4.18 17.62
C ALA A 257 -13.12 5.42 16.77
N VAL A 258 -14.40 5.59 16.45
CA VAL A 258 -14.92 6.84 15.88
C VAL A 258 -16.12 7.29 16.71
N PRO A 259 -16.10 8.52 17.27
CA PRO A 259 -17.24 9.10 17.97
C PRO A 259 -18.48 9.18 17.08
N LEU A 260 -19.68 8.95 17.64
CA LEU A 260 -20.92 9.02 16.87
C LEU A 260 -21.15 10.39 16.23
N SER A 261 -20.66 11.46 16.85
CA SER A 261 -20.73 12.82 16.30
C SER A 261 -19.98 12.99 14.98
N GLN A 262 -19.06 12.09 14.64
CA GLN A 262 -18.31 12.08 13.39
C GLN A 262 -18.86 11.10 12.35
N ILE A 263 -19.91 10.33 12.68
CA ILE A 263 -20.47 9.30 11.82
C ILE A 263 -21.72 9.83 11.13
N GLN A 264 -21.71 9.81 9.80
CA GLN A 264 -22.88 10.12 8.98
C GLN A 264 -23.36 8.86 8.27
N ILE A 265 -24.60 8.46 8.56
CA ILE A 265 -25.24 7.34 7.88
C ILE A 265 -25.97 7.88 6.64
N PRO A 266 -25.65 7.41 5.43
CA PRO A 266 -26.31 7.88 4.22
C PRO A 266 -27.73 7.32 4.12
N LYS A 267 -28.65 8.09 3.52
CA LYS A 267 -29.99 7.59 3.18
C LYS A 267 -29.98 6.57 2.04
N VAL A 268 -29.02 6.71 1.11
CA VAL A 268 -28.86 5.83 -0.04
C VAL A 268 -27.46 5.24 -0.02
N LEU A 269 -27.37 3.92 -0.08
CA LEU A 269 -26.12 3.17 -0.15
C LEU A 269 -26.10 2.32 -1.42
N LYS A 270 -25.15 2.59 -2.33
CA LYS A 270 -24.96 1.83 -3.58
C LYS A 270 -26.30 1.60 -4.35
N GLY A 271 -27.06 2.66 -4.55
CA GLY A 271 -28.32 2.63 -5.30
C GLY A 271 -29.54 2.10 -4.54
N VAL A 272 -29.40 1.78 -3.24
CA VAL A 272 -30.49 1.29 -2.39
C VAL A 272 -30.82 2.33 -1.32
N GLU A 273 -32.09 2.70 -1.19
CA GLU A 273 -32.57 3.53 -0.08
C GLU A 273 -32.68 2.68 1.19
N LEU A 274 -32.04 3.14 2.26
CA LEU A 274 -32.03 2.46 3.55
C LEU A 274 -33.29 2.82 4.35
N SER A 275 -33.99 1.82 4.86
CA SER A 275 -35.09 2.03 5.81
C SER A 275 -34.61 2.71 7.09
N ASP A 276 -35.51 3.36 7.83
CA ASP A 276 -35.18 4.01 9.10
C ASP A 276 -34.55 3.01 10.09
N LYS A 277 -35.08 1.78 10.14
CA LYS A 277 -34.53 0.70 10.97
C LYS A 277 -33.11 0.31 10.57
N GLN A 278 -32.82 0.28 9.27
CA GLN A 278 -31.46 0.01 8.77
C GLN A 278 -30.50 1.15 9.11
N GLN A 279 -30.94 2.41 8.96
CA GLN A 279 -30.14 3.57 9.34
C GLN A 279 -29.86 3.61 10.84
N GLU A 280 -30.84 3.32 11.68
CA GLU A 280 -30.68 3.21 13.13
C GLU A 280 -29.77 2.04 13.52
N GLY A 281 -29.90 0.89 12.85
CA GLY A 281 -29.00 -0.26 13.02
C GLY A 281 -27.55 0.11 12.72
N LEU A 282 -27.29 0.76 11.59
CA LEU A 282 -25.93 1.24 11.26
C LEU A 282 -25.42 2.29 12.25
N LYS A 283 -26.27 3.24 12.66
CA LYS A 283 -25.92 4.28 13.63
C LYS A 283 -25.55 3.71 14.99
N SER A 284 -26.21 2.62 15.40
CA SER A 284 -25.92 1.89 16.62
C SER A 284 -24.77 0.88 16.50
N GLY A 285 -24.16 0.76 15.31
CA GLY A 285 -23.00 -0.10 15.06
C GLY A 285 -23.32 -1.54 14.68
N GLN A 286 -24.60 -1.87 14.46
CA GLN A 286 -25.05 -3.20 14.05
C GLN A 286 -24.72 -3.49 12.59
N GLY A 287 -24.50 -4.76 12.28
CA GLY A 287 -24.49 -5.24 10.90
C GLY A 287 -25.90 -5.44 10.38
N ILE A 288 -26.26 -4.78 9.28
CA ILE A 288 -27.59 -4.87 8.67
C ILE A 288 -27.51 -5.59 7.32
N LEU A 289 -28.49 -6.45 7.01
CA LEU A 289 -28.59 -7.01 5.67
C LEU A 289 -29.13 -5.94 4.71
N VAL A 290 -28.40 -5.69 3.63
CA VAL A 290 -28.83 -4.80 2.54
C VAL A 290 -28.79 -5.60 1.25
N GLU A 291 -29.92 -5.64 0.56
CA GLU A 291 -30.13 -6.37 -0.69
C GLU A 291 -30.11 -5.42 -1.89
N ASN A 292 -29.89 -5.96 -3.08
CA ASN A 292 -30.00 -5.22 -4.34
C ASN A 292 -29.07 -4.00 -4.50
N MET A 293 -27.94 -4.00 -3.79
CA MET A 293 -26.91 -2.97 -3.93
C MET A 293 -26.17 -3.09 -5.26
N ASP A 294 -25.84 -1.96 -5.86
CA ASP A 294 -25.06 -1.90 -7.09
C ASP A 294 -23.63 -2.41 -6.86
N LYS A 295 -23.27 -3.44 -7.63
CA LYS A 295 -21.90 -3.91 -7.72
C LYS A 295 -21.09 -2.92 -8.55
N LYS A 296 -19.97 -2.45 -8.00
CA LYS A 296 -19.01 -1.67 -8.79
C LYS A 296 -18.43 -2.57 -9.88
N ALA A 297 -18.55 -2.16 -11.14
CA ALA A 297 -17.94 -2.89 -12.25
C ALA A 297 -16.42 -2.93 -12.08
N ARG A 298 -15.83 -4.09 -12.36
CA ARG A 298 -14.37 -4.21 -12.50
C ARG A 298 -14.00 -3.96 -13.97
N PRO A 299 -12.75 -3.57 -14.26
CA PRO A 299 -12.29 -3.48 -15.64
C PRO A 299 -12.55 -4.81 -16.38
N GLY A 300 -13.32 -4.75 -17.47
CA GLY A 300 -13.71 -5.92 -18.26
C GLY A 300 -14.92 -6.72 -17.75
N GLU A 301 -15.57 -6.34 -16.64
CA GLU A 301 -16.87 -6.88 -16.22
C GLU A 301 -18.01 -5.96 -16.70
N GLU A 302 -19.11 -6.54 -17.18
CA GLU A 302 -20.32 -5.78 -17.50
C GLU A 302 -20.84 -5.03 -16.26
N SER A 303 -21.26 -3.78 -16.46
CA SER A 303 -21.93 -2.99 -15.44
C SER A 303 -23.37 -3.47 -15.28
N GLY A 304 -23.84 -3.72 -14.06
CA GLY A 304 -25.25 -4.09 -13.82
C GLY A 304 -25.52 -5.19 -12.78
N GLY A 305 -24.50 -5.73 -12.11
CA GLY A 305 -24.70 -6.73 -11.07
C GLY A 305 -25.30 -6.15 -9.77
N LYS A 306 -26.21 -6.90 -9.15
CA LYS A 306 -26.72 -6.62 -7.80
C LYS A 306 -26.06 -7.53 -6.77
N ILE A 307 -25.83 -7.03 -5.56
CA ILE A 307 -25.27 -7.80 -4.45
C ILE A 307 -26.10 -7.62 -3.17
N THR A 308 -26.13 -8.69 -2.37
CA THR A 308 -26.67 -8.70 -1.01
C THR A 308 -25.52 -8.93 -0.03
N ARG A 309 -25.35 -8.04 0.96
CA ARG A 309 -24.29 -8.13 1.97
C ARG A 309 -24.79 -7.64 3.32
N ILE A 310 -24.12 -8.10 4.38
CA ILE A 310 -24.21 -7.45 5.68
C ILE A 310 -23.34 -6.20 5.62
N VAL A 311 -23.95 -5.03 5.82
CA VAL A 311 -23.29 -3.73 5.85
C VAL A 311 -23.08 -3.34 7.31
N GLN A 312 -21.86 -2.96 7.66
CA GLN A 312 -21.52 -2.52 9.02
C GLN A 312 -20.49 -1.39 8.97
N TYR A 313 -20.60 -0.42 9.89
CA TYR A 313 -19.64 0.67 9.95
C TYR A 313 -18.29 0.19 10.48
N ASN A 314 -17.23 0.52 9.74
CA ASN A 314 -15.85 0.22 10.06
C ASN A 314 -15.14 1.49 10.53
N ALA A 315 -14.84 1.55 11.84
CA ALA A 315 -14.13 2.67 12.45
C ALA A 315 -12.69 2.87 11.92
N VAL A 316 -12.03 1.79 11.47
CA VAL A 316 -10.66 1.81 10.94
C VAL A 316 -10.57 2.59 9.63
N ASN A 317 -11.58 2.41 8.76
CA ASN A 317 -11.62 3.02 7.42
C ASN A 317 -12.60 4.20 7.35
N ARG A 318 -13.32 4.49 8.44
CA ARG A 318 -14.42 5.48 8.51
C ARG A 318 -15.43 5.33 7.36
N ASN A 319 -15.75 4.08 7.04
CA ASN A 319 -16.62 3.70 5.92
C ASN A 319 -17.34 2.39 6.25
N PHE A 320 -18.14 1.85 5.34
CA PHE A 320 -18.84 0.59 5.52
C PHE A 320 -18.05 -0.60 4.97
N ASP A 321 -17.99 -1.66 5.77
CA ASP A 321 -17.60 -2.98 5.29
C ASP A 321 -18.83 -3.72 4.75
N PHE A 322 -18.59 -4.53 3.72
CA PHE A 322 -19.61 -5.32 3.03
C PHE A 322 -19.32 -6.80 3.25
N LEU A 323 -19.80 -7.32 4.38
CA LEU A 323 -19.54 -8.66 4.85
C LEU A 323 -20.46 -9.68 4.16
N PHE A 324 -19.92 -10.85 3.86
CA PHE A 324 -20.70 -11.99 3.39
C PHE A 324 -21.57 -12.55 4.53
N THR A 325 -22.77 -13.00 4.19
CA THR A 325 -23.59 -13.80 5.12
C THR A 325 -22.89 -15.15 5.42
N PRO A 326 -23.25 -15.85 6.51
CA PRO A 326 -22.72 -17.19 6.78
C PRO A 326 -22.83 -18.15 5.58
N GLU A 327 -23.98 -18.16 4.91
CA GLU A 327 -24.25 -19.01 3.75
C GLU A 327 -23.35 -18.62 2.57
N GLN A 328 -23.22 -17.32 2.30
CA GLN A 328 -22.33 -16.83 1.25
C GLN A 328 -20.86 -17.15 1.54
N ARG A 329 -20.43 -17.12 2.80
CA ARG A 329 -19.08 -17.52 3.21
C ARG A 329 -18.84 -19.00 2.94
N GLN A 330 -19.79 -19.86 3.28
CA GLN A 330 -19.70 -21.30 3.01
C GLN A 330 -19.61 -21.59 1.51
N GLN A 331 -20.49 -20.99 0.71
CA GLN A 331 -20.47 -21.15 -0.76
C GLN A 331 -19.12 -20.70 -1.35
N HIS A 332 -18.63 -19.51 -0.95
CA HIS A 332 -17.36 -19.00 -1.46
C HIS A 332 -16.16 -19.86 -1.03
N GLN A 333 -16.20 -20.47 0.16
CA GLN A 333 -15.18 -21.44 0.59
C GLN A 333 -15.22 -22.71 -0.26
N GLN A 334 -16.40 -23.28 -0.50
CA GLN A 334 -16.58 -24.46 -1.34
C GLN A 334 -16.09 -24.22 -2.77
N GLU A 335 -16.44 -23.08 -3.38
CA GLU A 335 -15.97 -22.71 -4.73
C GLU A 335 -14.45 -22.58 -4.79
N ARG A 336 -13.82 -22.03 -3.74
CA ARG A 336 -12.36 -21.92 -3.67
C ARG A 336 -11.70 -23.29 -3.58
N THR A 337 -12.24 -24.19 -2.77
CA THR A 337 -11.74 -25.57 -2.66
C THR A 337 -11.89 -26.30 -4.00
N ALA A 338 -13.06 -26.23 -4.64
CA ALA A 338 -13.31 -26.83 -5.95
C ALA A 338 -12.39 -26.27 -7.05
N LYS A 339 -12.13 -24.95 -7.06
CA LYS A 339 -11.18 -24.33 -8.02
C LYS A 339 -9.72 -24.69 -7.73
N ALA A 340 -9.35 -24.87 -6.46
CA ALA A 340 -8.03 -25.36 -6.08
C ALA A 340 -7.85 -26.81 -6.56
N GLU A 341 -8.87 -27.65 -6.38
CA GLU A 341 -8.92 -29.04 -6.83
C GLU A 341 -8.86 -29.16 -8.36
N GLN A 342 -9.62 -28.34 -9.09
CA GLN A 342 -9.55 -28.26 -10.56
C GLN A 342 -8.19 -27.76 -11.07
N LYS A 343 -7.54 -26.82 -10.37
CA LYS A 343 -6.18 -26.40 -10.71
C LYS A 343 -5.14 -27.49 -10.49
N THR A 344 -5.31 -28.35 -9.46
CA THR A 344 -4.47 -29.54 -9.30
C THR A 344 -4.69 -30.57 -10.40
N GLY A 345 -5.91 -30.78 -10.89
CA GLY A 345 -6.20 -31.72 -11.99
C GLY A 345 -5.74 -31.25 -13.38
N GLN A 346 -5.54 -29.94 -13.59
CA GLN A 346 -4.97 -29.39 -14.82
C GLN A 346 -3.42 -29.31 -14.81
N ASP A 347 -2.80 -29.43 -13.64
CA ASP A 347 -1.35 -29.36 -13.48
C ASP A 347 -0.67 -30.73 -13.57
N ASP A 348 -1.43 -31.83 -13.67
CA ASP A 348 -0.91 -33.20 -13.68
C ASP A 348 0.09 -33.46 -14.82
N ASN A 349 0.06 -32.66 -15.88
CA ASN A 349 0.95 -32.78 -17.04
C ASN A 349 2.13 -31.78 -17.08
N LYS A 350 2.33 -30.95 -16.04
CA LYS A 350 3.45 -30.00 -15.95
C LYS A 350 4.49 -30.42 -14.90
N PRO A 351 5.80 -30.33 -15.17
CA PRO A 351 6.82 -30.71 -14.20
C PRO A 351 6.70 -29.89 -12.91
N LEU A 352 6.85 -30.56 -11.76
CA LEU A 352 6.83 -29.91 -10.45
C LEU A 352 7.92 -28.85 -10.37
N LYS A 353 7.61 -27.69 -9.77
CA LYS A 353 8.57 -26.59 -9.58
C LYS A 353 8.84 -26.37 -8.10
N SER A 354 10.07 -25.97 -7.78
CA SER A 354 10.48 -25.64 -6.41
C SER A 354 9.55 -24.60 -5.79
N ARG A 355 9.22 -24.78 -4.52
CA ARG A 355 8.33 -23.90 -3.75
C ARG A 355 9.02 -23.43 -2.48
N LYS A 356 8.89 -22.14 -2.16
CA LYS A 356 9.41 -21.58 -0.91
C LYS A 356 8.40 -21.82 0.22
N VAL A 357 8.85 -22.43 1.32
CA VAL A 357 8.07 -22.72 2.54
C VAL A 357 8.86 -22.13 3.72
N GLY A 358 8.35 -21.05 4.29
CA GLY A 358 9.14 -20.22 5.22
C GLY A 358 10.39 -19.67 4.53
N GLU A 359 11.57 -19.95 5.09
CA GLU A 359 12.87 -19.57 4.53
C GLU A 359 13.49 -20.63 3.61
N VAL A 360 12.90 -21.83 3.54
CA VAL A 360 13.47 -22.99 2.86
C VAL A 360 12.84 -23.19 1.49
N TRP A 361 13.67 -23.51 0.49
CA TRP A 361 13.20 -23.94 -0.82
C TRP A 361 12.98 -25.46 -0.83
N VAL A 362 11.72 -25.88 -0.86
CA VAL A 362 11.35 -27.27 -1.09
C VAL A 362 11.47 -27.56 -2.58
N ARG A 363 12.39 -28.45 -2.93
CA ARG A 363 12.64 -28.87 -4.32
C ARG A 363 11.85 -30.13 -4.65
N PRO A 364 11.39 -30.30 -5.90
CA PRO A 364 10.66 -31.49 -6.32
C PRO A 364 11.54 -32.74 -6.41
N ILE A 365 12.87 -32.57 -6.43
CA ILE A 365 13.83 -33.67 -6.39
C ILE A 365 14.54 -33.66 -5.03
N GLN A 366 14.51 -34.79 -4.32
CA GLN A 366 15.15 -34.99 -3.03
C GLN A 366 16.06 -36.22 -3.09
N GLY A 367 17.35 -36.04 -2.79
CA GLY A 367 18.32 -37.16 -2.83
C GLY A 367 18.40 -37.86 -4.19
N GLY A 368 18.19 -37.14 -5.29
CA GLY A 368 18.18 -37.70 -6.65
C GLY A 368 16.85 -38.33 -7.08
N ILE A 369 15.84 -38.37 -6.22
CA ILE A 369 14.51 -38.92 -6.51
C ILE A 369 13.50 -37.79 -6.72
N GLU A 370 12.79 -37.83 -7.85
CA GLU A 370 11.65 -36.94 -8.08
C GLU A 370 10.46 -37.37 -7.21
N LEU A 371 9.96 -36.45 -6.40
CA LEU A 371 8.83 -36.68 -5.52
C LEU A 371 7.54 -36.80 -6.33
N THR A 372 6.63 -37.67 -5.88
CA THR A 372 5.25 -37.61 -6.37
C THR A 372 4.62 -36.28 -5.98
N ARG A 373 3.56 -35.86 -6.70
CA ARG A 373 2.86 -34.60 -6.37
C ARG A 373 2.32 -34.59 -4.94
N GLU A 374 1.84 -35.73 -4.46
CA GLU A 374 1.32 -35.88 -3.11
C GLU A 374 2.45 -35.75 -2.08
N GLN A 375 3.58 -36.42 -2.29
CA GLN A 375 4.78 -36.26 -1.45
C GLN A 375 5.29 -34.81 -1.46
N PHE A 376 5.36 -34.17 -2.63
CA PHE A 376 5.80 -32.78 -2.73
C PHE A 376 4.84 -31.82 -2.01
N LYS A 377 3.53 -32.06 -2.13
CA LYS A 377 2.47 -31.28 -1.45
C LYS A 377 2.54 -31.45 0.07
N ASP A 378 2.65 -32.67 0.56
CA ASP A 378 2.73 -32.95 1.99
C ASP A 378 4.03 -32.39 2.59
N LEU A 379 5.16 -32.53 1.89
CA LEU A 379 6.42 -31.90 2.29
C LEU A 379 6.33 -30.36 2.32
N CYS A 380 5.65 -29.75 1.35
CA CYS A 380 5.41 -28.30 1.36
C CYS A 380 4.51 -27.83 2.51
N ASN A 381 3.71 -28.73 3.08
CA ASN A 381 2.81 -28.45 4.22
C ASN A 381 3.44 -28.91 5.56
N ASN A 382 4.77 -29.05 5.61
CA ASN A 382 5.53 -29.49 6.78
C ASN A 382 5.13 -30.88 7.31
N LYS A 383 4.57 -31.75 6.47
CA LYS A 383 4.32 -33.14 6.83
C LYS A 383 5.50 -34.01 6.41
N PRO A 384 5.87 -35.02 7.22
CA PRO A 384 6.90 -35.99 6.85
C PRO A 384 6.42 -36.83 5.66
N VAL A 385 7.33 -37.10 4.72
CA VAL A 385 7.06 -37.94 3.55
C VAL A 385 8.12 -39.03 3.43
N TRP A 386 7.67 -40.26 3.16
CA TRP A 386 8.56 -41.38 2.89
C TRP A 386 8.95 -41.37 1.41
N VAL A 387 10.25 -41.51 1.13
CA VAL A 387 10.79 -41.54 -0.23
C VAL A 387 11.81 -42.68 -0.32
N GLU A 388 11.55 -43.62 -1.23
CA GLU A 388 12.41 -44.77 -1.44
C GLU A 388 13.53 -44.46 -2.43
N GLY A 389 14.72 -45.04 -2.23
CA GLY A 389 15.82 -44.96 -3.19
C GLY A 389 16.65 -43.67 -3.17
N MET A 390 16.48 -42.80 -2.16
CA MET A 390 17.32 -41.60 -2.03
C MET A 390 18.81 -41.97 -1.97
N GLN A 391 19.61 -41.34 -2.83
CA GLN A 391 21.06 -41.45 -2.80
C GLN A 391 21.59 -40.65 -1.62
N ARG A 392 22.49 -41.25 -0.82
CA ARG A 392 23.27 -40.51 0.15
C ARG A 392 24.13 -39.48 -0.60
N PRO A 393 24.17 -38.21 -0.18
CA PRO A 393 25.07 -37.26 -0.81
C PRO A 393 26.49 -37.79 -0.69
N GLN A 394 27.17 -38.00 -1.84
CA GLN A 394 28.61 -38.17 -1.80
C GLN A 394 29.21 -36.85 -1.31
N PRO A 395 30.16 -36.87 -0.36
CA PRO A 395 30.88 -35.66 0.00
C PRO A 395 31.52 -35.11 -1.27
N LYS A 396 31.22 -33.86 -1.61
CA LYS A 396 31.98 -33.15 -2.64
C LYS A 396 33.45 -33.18 -2.20
N GLN A 397 34.30 -33.85 -2.96
CA GLN A 397 35.72 -33.52 -2.97
C GLN A 397 35.83 -32.12 -3.59
N GLU A 398 35.75 -31.09 -2.76
CA GLU A 398 36.32 -29.79 -3.12
C GLU A 398 37.83 -30.00 -3.20
N GLY A 399 38.38 -29.87 -4.40
CA GLY A 399 39.81 -30.02 -4.62
C GLY A 399 40.58 -29.04 -3.76
N ALA A 400 41.44 -29.56 -2.88
CA ALA A 400 42.31 -28.77 -2.04
C ALA A 400 43.12 -27.79 -2.92
N LYS A 401 43.03 -26.49 -2.62
CA LYS A 401 43.83 -25.48 -3.32
C LYS A 401 45.13 -25.30 -2.55
N GLN A 402 46.25 -25.48 -3.24
CA GLN A 402 47.56 -25.22 -2.68
C GLN A 402 47.78 -23.69 -2.63
N THR A 403 48.01 -23.13 -1.44
CA THR A 403 48.29 -21.70 -1.25
C THR A 403 49.64 -21.55 -0.54
N GLU A 404 50.47 -20.61 -0.98
CA GLU A 404 51.72 -20.25 -0.28
C GLU A 404 51.39 -19.43 0.97
N ALA A 405 51.75 -19.96 2.14
CA ALA A 405 51.73 -19.22 3.40
C ALA A 405 53.16 -18.85 3.81
N ILE A 406 53.33 -17.66 4.40
CA ILE A 406 54.64 -17.16 4.86
C ILE A 406 54.59 -17.04 6.38
N ASP A 407 55.58 -17.62 7.08
CA ASP A 407 55.66 -17.50 8.53
C ASP A 407 56.19 -16.12 8.97
N GLN A 408 56.17 -15.87 10.28
CA GLN A 408 56.61 -14.60 10.87
C GLN A 408 58.11 -14.31 10.67
N LYS A 409 58.89 -15.26 10.15
CA LYS A 409 60.31 -15.09 9.80
C LYS A 409 60.51 -14.95 8.28
N GLY A 410 59.45 -14.91 7.49
CA GLY A 410 59.49 -14.69 6.04
C GLY A 410 59.68 -15.97 5.23
N GLN A 411 59.59 -17.16 5.83
CA GLN A 411 59.82 -18.43 5.14
C GLN A 411 58.50 -18.96 4.56
N LYS A 412 58.50 -19.29 3.26
CA LYS A 412 57.30 -19.72 2.52
C LYS A 412 57.10 -21.23 2.57
N TYR A 413 55.86 -21.66 2.76
CA TYR A 413 55.44 -23.06 2.74
C TYR A 413 54.17 -23.25 1.92
N ASN A 414 54.07 -24.40 1.26
CA ASN A 414 52.85 -24.79 0.56
C ASN A 414 51.87 -25.42 1.55
N ALA A 415 50.74 -24.75 1.80
CA ALA A 415 49.65 -25.28 2.61
C ALA A 415 48.45 -25.65 1.72
N TRP A 416 47.72 -26.68 2.12
CA TRP A 416 46.48 -27.10 1.46
C TRP A 416 45.29 -26.60 2.29
N VAL A 417 44.36 -25.89 1.64
CA VAL A 417 43.08 -25.45 2.23
C VAL A 417 41.92 -26.08 1.48
#